data_AF-A0A6N7P7X4-F1
#
_entry.id   AF-A0A6N7P7X4-F1
#
_cell.length_a   1.000
_cell.length_b   1.000
_cell.length_c   1.000
_cell.angle_alpha   90.00
_cell.angle_beta   90.00
_cell.angle_gamma   90.00
#
_symmetry.space_group_name_H-M   'P 1'
#
loop_
_entity.id
_entity.type
_entity.pdbx_description
1 polymer ?
#
loop_
_entity_poly.entity_id
_entity_poly.type
_entity_poly.pdbx_seq_one_letter_code
_entity_poly.pdbx_strand_id
1 'polypeptide(L)'
;MRFSLLAAILSFAAGTLFAQPKTLQADKIDPKVYARQVAELQDHIGDETDSAMKASLVRSFVALHPDYYLSLVKFHEMVFTELVDHAERRFEKFSPQLRNSVLGKEVVVLMRTLQLIQPGQIAPEIIANTAEGQPFKLSDLKGKYVLVDFWASWCAPCRAESPNLVKAYERFKDKNFEIVSFSLDKSQDDWRAAIKQDKYTWPQVSDQKEFQSVAVKSYMVVVVPRSFLLGPDGKILATDLRGDALDKQLEKILH
;
A
#
# COMPACT_ATOMS: atom_id res chain seq x y z
N MET A 1 -24.04 6.20 10.84
CA MET A 1 -22.77 6.95 10.68
C MET A 1 -21.72 6.02 10.09
N ARG A 2 -21.61 5.97 8.76
CA ARG A 2 -20.66 5.11 8.03
C ARG A 2 -19.99 5.98 6.95
N PHE A 3 -19.03 6.77 7.40
CA PHE A 3 -18.05 7.53 6.63
C PHE A 3 -16.79 7.50 7.50
N SER A 4 -15.56 7.29 7.06
CA SER A 4 -15.03 6.88 5.78
C SER A 4 -13.55 6.59 6.05
N LEU A 5 -13.12 5.36 5.81
CA LEU A 5 -11.74 4.93 5.98
C LEU A 5 -10.96 5.08 4.67
N LEU A 6 -11.68 5.00 3.54
CA LEU A 6 -11.23 5.52 2.25
C LEU A 6 -11.01 7.04 2.29
N ALA A 7 -11.82 7.79 3.04
CA ALA A 7 -11.56 9.23 3.22
C ALA A 7 -10.31 9.49 4.05
N ALA A 8 -9.88 8.61 4.95
CA ALA A 8 -8.63 8.83 5.68
C ALA A 8 -7.39 8.67 4.77
N ILE A 9 -7.43 7.73 3.82
CA ILE A 9 -6.40 7.56 2.78
C ILE A 9 -6.39 8.79 1.84
N LEU A 10 -7.57 9.27 1.44
CA LEU A 10 -7.72 10.51 0.70
C LEU A 10 -7.43 11.76 1.53
N SER A 11 -7.53 11.72 2.86
CA SER A 11 -7.33 12.87 3.75
C SER A 11 -5.89 13.01 4.18
N PHE A 12 -5.09 11.94 4.17
CA PHE A 12 -3.63 12.06 4.23
C PHE A 12 -3.07 12.60 2.91
N ALA A 13 -3.69 12.24 1.77
CA ALA A 13 -3.45 12.87 0.47
C ALA A 13 -4.06 14.29 0.35
N ALA A 14 -5.10 14.62 1.13
CA ALA A 14 -5.72 15.94 1.13
C ALA A 14 -5.03 16.92 2.10
N GLY A 15 -4.44 16.45 3.20
CA GLY A 15 -3.66 17.28 4.12
C GLY A 15 -2.40 17.86 3.47
N THR A 16 -1.92 17.23 2.39
CA THR A 16 -0.80 17.68 1.55
C THR A 16 -1.22 18.51 0.34
N LEU A 17 -2.51 18.84 0.14
CA LEU A 17 -2.90 19.73 -0.97
C LEU A 17 -2.23 21.11 -0.90
N PHE A 18 -1.73 21.52 0.27
CA PHE A 18 -1.20 22.86 0.53
C PHE A 18 0.24 22.93 1.04
N ALA A 19 0.88 21.80 1.35
CA ALA A 19 2.31 21.80 1.65
C ALA A 19 3.09 21.76 0.33
N GLN A 20 3.86 22.81 0.04
CA GLN A 20 4.71 22.79 -1.17
C GLN A 20 5.71 21.63 -1.06
N PRO A 21 5.76 20.72 -2.04
CA PRO A 21 6.69 19.62 -1.98
C PRO A 21 8.12 20.19 -2.03
N LYS A 22 9.03 19.65 -1.20
CA LYS A 22 10.44 20.09 -1.19
C LYS A 22 11.09 20.01 -2.58
N THR A 23 10.54 19.16 -3.44
CA THR A 23 10.94 19.00 -4.83
C THR A 23 10.61 20.21 -5.70
N LEU A 24 9.60 21.03 -5.36
CA LEU A 24 9.21 22.21 -6.14
C LEU A 24 10.38 23.20 -6.31
N GLN A 25 11.11 23.43 -5.21
CA GLN A 25 12.30 24.27 -5.21
C GLN A 25 13.48 23.60 -5.92
N ALA A 26 13.67 22.29 -5.70
CA ALA A 26 14.74 21.52 -6.35
C ALA A 26 14.58 21.47 -7.88
N ASP A 27 13.34 21.41 -8.36
CA ASP A 27 12.96 21.39 -9.76
C ASP A 27 12.83 22.80 -10.37
N LYS A 28 13.08 23.85 -9.56
CA LYS A 28 13.04 25.26 -9.98
C LYS A 28 11.71 25.66 -10.63
N ILE A 29 10.61 25.11 -10.14
CA ILE A 29 9.26 25.44 -10.63
C ILE A 29 8.83 26.76 -10.01
N ASP A 30 8.35 27.70 -10.83
CA ASP A 30 7.81 28.96 -10.34
C ASP A 30 6.57 28.69 -9.45
N PRO A 31 6.57 29.11 -8.17
CA PRO A 31 5.44 28.92 -7.27
C PRO A 31 4.11 29.49 -7.79
N LYS A 32 4.14 30.57 -8.58
CA LYS A 32 2.94 31.15 -9.19
C LYS A 32 2.38 30.28 -10.31
N VAL A 33 3.26 29.65 -11.10
CA VAL A 33 2.86 28.68 -12.12
C VAL A 33 2.22 27.47 -11.45
N TYR A 34 2.86 26.93 -10.40
CA TYR A 34 2.31 25.81 -9.64
C TYR A 34 0.95 26.16 -9.01
N ALA A 35 0.81 27.34 -8.39
CA ALA A 35 -0.44 27.79 -7.79
C ALA A 35 -1.59 27.88 -8.81
N ARG A 36 -1.29 28.30 -10.06
CA ARG A 36 -2.27 28.30 -11.15
C ARG A 36 -2.73 26.89 -11.50
N GLN A 37 -1.79 25.94 -11.62
CA GLN A 37 -2.12 24.54 -11.87
C GLN A 37 -3.01 23.96 -10.77
N VAL A 38 -2.78 24.36 -9.51
CA VAL A 38 -3.62 23.94 -8.37
C VAL A 38 -5.04 24.49 -8.50
N ALA A 39 -5.20 25.76 -8.87
CA ALA A 39 -6.52 26.34 -9.12
C ALA A 39 -7.24 25.62 -10.28
N GLU A 40 -6.54 25.33 -11.38
CA GLU A 40 -7.13 24.59 -12.52
C GLU A 40 -7.56 23.16 -12.12
N LEU A 41 -6.77 22.47 -11.27
CA LEU A 41 -7.18 21.17 -10.74
C LEU A 41 -8.42 21.30 -9.82
N GLN A 42 -8.49 22.34 -9.00
CA GLN A 42 -9.64 22.59 -8.14
C GLN A 42 -10.90 22.84 -8.97
N ASP A 43 -10.82 23.66 -10.02
CA ASP A 43 -11.91 23.91 -10.94
C ASP A 43 -12.32 22.63 -11.70
N HIS A 44 -11.35 21.79 -12.08
CA HIS A 44 -11.60 20.51 -12.74
C HIS A 44 -12.31 19.48 -11.83
N ILE A 45 -12.01 19.51 -10.53
CA ILE A 45 -12.70 18.67 -9.53
C ILE A 45 -14.09 19.24 -9.21
N GLY A 46 -14.22 20.57 -9.18
CA GLY A 46 -15.44 21.27 -8.80
C GLY A 46 -15.90 20.94 -7.37
N ASP A 47 -17.21 20.93 -7.16
CA ASP A 47 -17.85 20.66 -5.86
C ASP A 47 -18.07 19.17 -5.59
N GLU A 48 -17.43 18.27 -6.35
CA GLU A 48 -17.57 16.83 -6.13
C GLU A 48 -17.24 16.49 -4.66
N THR A 49 -17.95 15.53 -4.08
CA THR A 49 -17.77 15.08 -2.70
C THR A 49 -17.45 13.59 -2.60
N ASP A 50 -17.82 12.80 -3.60
CA ASP A 50 -17.51 11.37 -3.67
C ASP A 50 -16.00 11.13 -3.89
N SER A 51 -15.43 10.28 -3.03
CA SER A 51 -14.00 9.98 -3.04
C SER A 51 -13.53 9.28 -4.30
N ALA A 52 -14.32 8.34 -4.83
CA ALA A 52 -13.96 7.58 -6.02
C ALA A 52 -14.04 8.46 -7.26
N MET A 53 -15.06 9.31 -7.34
CA MET A 53 -15.22 10.28 -8.41
C MET A 53 -14.10 11.33 -8.40
N LYS A 54 -13.75 11.88 -7.23
CA LYS A 54 -12.57 12.75 -7.08
C LYS A 54 -11.29 12.11 -7.60
N ALA A 55 -11.02 10.87 -7.20
CA ALA A 55 -9.83 10.16 -7.67
C ALA A 55 -9.85 9.98 -9.20
N SER A 56 -11.02 9.76 -9.79
CA SER A 56 -11.20 9.70 -11.25
C SER A 56 -10.91 11.04 -11.92
N LEU A 57 -11.44 12.14 -11.38
CA LEU A 57 -11.22 13.50 -11.88
C LEU A 57 -9.74 13.89 -11.81
N VAL A 58 -9.05 13.61 -10.69
CA VAL A 58 -7.60 13.82 -10.58
C VAL A 58 -6.84 13.01 -11.64
N ARG A 59 -7.18 11.73 -11.84
CA ARG A 59 -6.55 10.91 -12.90
C ARG A 59 -6.78 11.47 -14.31
N SER A 60 -7.97 12.03 -14.56
CA SER A 60 -8.28 12.66 -15.84
C SER A 60 -7.49 13.96 -16.05
N PHE A 61 -7.36 14.79 -15.02
CA PHE A 61 -6.52 15.99 -15.05
C PHE A 61 -5.06 15.66 -15.38
N VAL A 62 -4.48 14.66 -14.70
CA VAL A 62 -3.12 14.19 -14.99
C VAL A 62 -2.97 13.75 -16.45
N ALA A 63 -3.99 13.11 -17.02
CA ALA A 63 -3.97 12.68 -18.42
C ALA A 63 -4.08 13.84 -19.42
N LEU A 64 -4.82 14.89 -19.07
CA LEU A 64 -5.03 16.08 -19.91
C LEU A 64 -3.86 17.05 -19.86
N HIS A 65 -3.11 17.08 -18.76
CA HIS A 65 -2.02 18.04 -18.51
C HIS A 65 -0.68 17.35 -18.21
N PRO A 66 -0.11 16.55 -19.14
CA PRO A 66 1.15 15.81 -18.91
C PRO A 66 2.41 16.71 -18.83
N ASP A 67 2.27 17.99 -19.12
CA ASP A 67 3.31 19.02 -19.02
C ASP A 67 3.23 19.84 -17.71
N TYR A 68 2.20 19.60 -16.89
CA TYR A 68 2.04 20.28 -15.60
C TYR A 68 2.86 19.57 -14.51
N TYR A 69 3.64 20.35 -13.77
CA TYR A 69 4.36 19.83 -12.60
C TYR A 69 3.40 19.27 -11.54
N LEU A 70 2.25 19.92 -11.34
CA LEU A 70 1.20 19.40 -10.46
C LEU A 70 0.70 18.02 -10.92
N SER A 71 0.59 17.77 -12.22
CA SER A 71 0.21 16.45 -12.71
C SER A 71 1.25 15.39 -12.33
N LEU A 72 2.54 15.74 -12.32
CA LEU A 72 3.60 14.84 -11.87
C LEU A 72 3.54 14.60 -10.35
N VAL A 73 3.24 15.63 -9.55
CA VAL A 73 3.00 15.50 -8.10
C VAL A 73 1.83 14.56 -7.82
N LYS A 74 0.70 14.77 -8.50
CA LYS A 74 -0.48 13.91 -8.35
C LYS A 74 -0.21 12.49 -8.85
N PHE A 75 0.55 12.34 -9.93
CA PHE A 75 0.99 11.04 -10.42
C PHE A 75 1.84 10.29 -9.39
N HIS A 76 2.81 10.97 -8.78
CA HIS A 76 3.63 10.42 -7.70
C HIS A 76 2.78 9.98 -6.49
N GLU A 77 1.72 10.70 -6.15
CA GLU A 77 0.79 10.29 -5.07
C GLU A 77 -0.03 9.04 -5.43
N MET A 78 -0.44 8.88 -6.70
CA MET A 78 -1.32 7.78 -7.12
C MET A 78 -0.59 6.49 -7.52
N VAL A 79 0.71 6.55 -7.81
CA VAL A 79 1.48 5.40 -8.35
C VAL A 79 1.43 4.15 -7.44
N PHE A 80 1.22 4.32 -6.13
CA PHE A 80 1.05 3.23 -5.16
C PHE A 80 -0.27 2.46 -5.30
N THR A 81 -1.21 2.96 -6.10
CA THR A 81 -2.60 2.46 -6.16
C THR A 81 -2.97 1.85 -7.52
N GLU A 82 -2.05 1.83 -8.48
CA GLU A 82 -2.26 1.23 -9.80
C GLU A 82 -1.21 0.17 -10.14
N LEU A 83 -1.48 -0.63 -11.18
CA LEU A 83 -0.51 -1.58 -11.72
C LEU A 83 0.68 -0.82 -12.29
N VAL A 84 1.91 -1.29 -12.02
CA VAL A 84 3.14 -0.60 -12.43
C VAL A 84 3.18 -0.39 -13.95
N ASP A 85 2.77 -1.36 -14.76
CA ASP A 85 2.72 -1.21 -16.22
C ASP A 85 1.79 -0.07 -16.68
N HIS A 86 0.72 0.20 -15.92
CA HIS A 86 -0.20 1.31 -16.22
C HIS A 86 0.45 2.65 -15.86
N ALA A 87 1.12 2.68 -14.70
CA ALA A 87 1.91 3.82 -14.26
C ALA A 87 3.02 4.15 -15.27
N GLU A 88 3.79 3.17 -15.74
CA GLU A 88 4.87 3.39 -16.72
C GLU A 88 4.35 4.01 -18.02
N ARG A 89 3.29 3.44 -18.60
CA ARG A 89 2.66 4.00 -19.82
C ARG A 89 2.12 5.42 -19.63
N ARG A 90 1.67 5.76 -18.41
CA ARG A 90 1.25 7.13 -18.08
C ARG A 90 2.46 8.04 -17.94
N PHE A 91 3.51 7.57 -17.26
CA PHE A 91 4.74 8.31 -17.05
C PHE A 91 5.39 8.70 -18.38
N GLU A 92 5.37 7.82 -19.38
CA GLU A 92 5.89 8.07 -20.73
C GLU A 92 5.26 9.27 -21.44
N LYS A 93 4.01 9.63 -21.07
CA LYS A 93 3.31 10.79 -21.64
C LYS A 93 3.80 12.11 -21.08
N PHE A 94 4.45 12.12 -19.92
CA PHE A 94 5.00 13.36 -19.34
C PHE A 94 6.10 13.95 -20.21
N SER A 95 6.18 15.29 -20.20
CA SER A 95 7.20 16.01 -20.97
C SER A 95 8.62 15.52 -20.58
N PRO A 96 9.59 15.52 -21.52
CA PRO A 96 10.96 15.15 -21.21
C PRO A 96 11.56 15.93 -20.03
N GLN A 97 11.17 17.20 -19.87
CA GLN A 97 11.59 18.06 -18.76
C GLN A 97 11.10 17.50 -17.43
N LEU A 98 9.83 17.11 -17.33
CA LEU A 98 9.25 16.54 -16.12
C LEU A 98 9.77 15.13 -15.82
N ARG A 99 9.94 14.28 -16.85
CA ARG A 99 10.53 12.95 -16.64
C ARG A 99 11.97 13.00 -16.11
N ASN A 100 12.72 14.04 -16.47
CA ASN A 100 14.10 14.23 -16.03
C ASN A 100 14.27 15.12 -14.79
N SER A 101 13.17 15.63 -14.22
CA SER A 101 13.19 16.40 -12.98
C SER A 101 13.58 15.52 -11.78
N VAL A 102 13.86 16.13 -10.63
CA VAL A 102 14.11 15.43 -9.37
C VAL A 102 12.91 14.55 -9.02
N LEU A 103 11.69 15.11 -9.02
CA LEU A 103 10.48 14.34 -8.77
C LEU A 103 10.25 13.25 -9.84
N GLY A 104 10.56 13.52 -11.11
CA GLY A 104 10.45 12.53 -12.18
C GLY A 104 11.35 11.33 -11.96
N LYS A 105 12.59 11.56 -11.50
CA LYS A 105 13.53 10.49 -11.13
C LYS A 105 13.07 9.73 -9.89
N GLU A 106 12.51 10.41 -8.88
CA GLU A 106 11.91 9.76 -7.71
C GLU A 106 10.77 8.82 -8.11
N VAL A 107 9.89 9.26 -9.02
CA VAL A 107 8.82 8.43 -9.59
C VAL A 107 9.37 7.20 -10.31
N VAL A 108 10.44 7.34 -11.10
CA VAL A 108 11.09 6.18 -11.75
C VAL A 108 11.64 5.19 -10.74
N VAL A 109 12.32 5.67 -9.69
CA VAL A 109 12.82 4.80 -8.61
C VAL A 109 11.65 4.09 -7.95
N LEU A 110 10.58 4.82 -7.63
CA LEU A 110 9.40 4.29 -6.99
C LEU A 110 8.70 3.22 -7.84
N MET A 111 8.46 3.46 -9.13
CA MET A 111 7.89 2.45 -10.04
C MET A 111 8.74 1.18 -10.10
N ARG A 112 10.07 1.32 -10.20
CA ARG A 112 10.99 0.18 -10.18
C ARG A 112 10.92 -0.60 -8.88
N THR A 113 10.84 0.09 -7.74
CA THR A 113 10.73 -0.57 -6.43
C THR A 113 9.37 -1.26 -6.27
N LEU A 114 8.28 -0.64 -6.72
CA LEU A 114 6.95 -1.26 -6.72
C LEU A 114 6.90 -2.49 -7.62
N GLN A 115 7.67 -2.52 -8.72
CA GLN A 115 7.73 -3.67 -9.62
C GLN A 115 8.28 -4.91 -8.93
N LEU A 116 9.16 -4.77 -7.94
CA LEU A 116 9.73 -5.88 -7.18
C LEU A 116 8.71 -6.60 -6.27
N ILE A 117 7.55 -5.98 -6.03
CA ILE A 117 6.50 -6.52 -5.16
C ILE A 117 5.18 -6.74 -5.90
N GLN A 118 5.22 -6.80 -7.24
CA GLN A 118 4.06 -7.14 -8.08
C GLN A 118 3.82 -8.66 -8.14
N PRO A 119 2.60 -9.09 -8.50
CA PRO A 119 2.33 -10.49 -8.84
C PRO A 119 3.37 -11.06 -9.83
N GLY A 120 3.85 -12.27 -9.53
CA GLY A 120 4.89 -12.97 -10.27
C GLY A 120 6.31 -12.80 -9.70
N GLN A 121 6.55 -11.78 -8.86
CA GLN A 121 7.86 -11.59 -8.21
C GLN A 121 8.01 -12.44 -6.95
N ILE A 122 9.27 -12.75 -6.60
CA ILE A 122 9.59 -13.40 -5.32
C ILE A 122 9.38 -12.41 -4.18
N ALA A 123 8.61 -12.80 -3.17
CA ALA A 123 8.36 -11.97 -2.01
C ALA A 123 9.67 -11.69 -1.23
N PRO A 124 9.93 -10.44 -0.80
CA PRO A 124 11.07 -10.15 0.03
C PRO A 124 11.07 -10.97 1.33
N GLU A 125 12.26 -11.36 1.81
CA GLU A 125 12.36 -12.09 3.07
C GLU A 125 11.88 -11.22 4.25
N ILE A 126 11.22 -11.88 5.23
CA ILE A 126 10.87 -11.27 6.51
C ILE A 126 11.63 -12.04 7.59
N ILE A 127 12.49 -11.34 8.32
CA ILE A 127 13.17 -11.86 9.51
C ILE A 127 12.75 -10.99 10.68
N ALA A 128 12.09 -11.61 11.66
CA ALA A 128 11.53 -10.92 12.83
C ALA A 128 11.39 -11.91 13.99
N ASN A 129 10.81 -11.45 15.09
CA ASN A 129 10.44 -12.32 16.21
C ASN A 129 8.92 -12.46 16.30
N THR A 130 8.44 -13.62 16.75
CA THR A 130 7.03 -13.82 17.09
C THR A 130 6.65 -13.02 18.33
N ALA A 131 5.34 -12.93 18.62
CA ALA A 131 4.85 -12.30 19.85
C ALA A 131 5.40 -12.96 21.13
N GLU A 132 5.79 -14.23 21.08
CA GLU A 132 6.43 -15.01 22.13
C GLU A 132 7.95 -14.84 22.18
N GLY A 133 8.53 -14.07 21.26
CA GLY A 133 9.97 -13.80 21.17
C GLY A 133 10.78 -14.87 20.43
N GLN A 134 10.13 -15.78 19.70
CA GLN A 134 10.82 -16.79 18.91
C GLN A 134 11.28 -16.22 17.56
N PRO A 135 12.47 -16.59 17.05
CA PRO A 135 12.89 -16.16 15.72
C PRO A 135 11.97 -16.73 14.64
N PHE A 136 11.67 -15.91 13.64
CA PHE A 136 10.82 -16.27 12.51
C PHE A 136 11.48 -15.85 11.19
N LYS A 137 11.36 -16.70 10.16
CA LYS A 137 11.67 -16.36 8.77
C LYS A 137 10.49 -16.71 7.87
N LEU A 138 10.14 -15.83 6.93
CA LEU A 138 9.07 -16.12 5.96
C LEU A 138 9.44 -17.31 5.07
N SER A 139 10.73 -17.48 4.76
CA SER A 139 11.19 -18.65 4.00
C SER A 139 10.95 -20.00 4.69
N ASP A 140 10.72 -20.04 6.01
CA ASP A 140 10.34 -21.28 6.72
C ASP A 140 8.93 -21.76 6.33
N LEU A 141 8.11 -20.90 5.72
CA LEU A 141 6.77 -21.21 5.22
C LEU A 141 6.74 -21.61 3.72
N LYS A 142 7.89 -21.72 3.06
CA LYS A 142 7.95 -22.18 1.66
C LYS A 142 7.27 -23.55 1.50
N GLY A 143 6.59 -23.74 0.37
CA GLY A 143 5.75 -24.91 0.13
C GLY A 143 4.28 -24.73 0.50
N LYS A 144 3.94 -23.71 1.31
CA LYS A 144 2.55 -23.32 1.62
C LYS A 144 2.09 -22.16 0.75
N TYR A 145 0.78 -22.00 0.62
CA TYR A 145 0.20 -20.69 0.30
C TYR A 145 0.24 -19.83 1.55
N VAL A 146 0.75 -18.60 1.44
CA VAL A 146 0.95 -17.74 2.62
C VAL A 146 0.31 -16.38 2.39
N LEU A 147 -0.56 -15.94 3.28
CA LEU A 147 -0.99 -14.55 3.32
C LEU A 147 -0.08 -13.77 4.28
N VAL A 148 0.72 -12.86 3.74
CA VAL A 148 1.48 -11.88 4.54
C VAL A 148 0.58 -10.67 4.77
N ASP A 149 0.31 -10.34 6.03
CA ASP A 149 -0.60 -9.26 6.43
C ASP A 149 0.16 -8.21 7.28
N PHE A 150 0.31 -7.00 6.76
CA PHE A 150 0.90 -5.88 7.51
C PHE A 150 -0.19 -5.09 8.21
N TRP A 151 -0.09 -4.99 9.53
CA TRP A 151 -1.12 -4.42 10.39
C TRP A 151 -0.54 -3.68 11.61
N ALA A 152 -1.40 -3.10 12.44
CA ALA A 152 -1.03 -2.60 13.75
C ALA A 152 -2.23 -2.54 14.70
N SER A 153 -2.00 -2.58 16.01
CA SER A 153 -3.05 -2.52 17.04
C SER A 153 -3.89 -1.24 16.95
N TRP A 154 -3.25 -0.12 16.60
CA TRP A 154 -3.83 1.21 16.44
C TRP A 154 -4.53 1.43 15.09
N CYS A 155 -4.42 0.48 14.16
CA CYS A 155 -5.00 0.58 12.84
C CYS A 155 -6.45 0.05 12.83
N ALA A 156 -7.43 0.93 13.05
CA ALA A 156 -8.85 0.57 12.97
C ALA A 156 -9.28 -0.21 11.70
N PRO A 157 -8.82 0.11 10.47
CA PRO A 157 -9.10 -0.71 9.28
C PRO A 157 -8.60 -2.15 9.39
N CYS A 158 -7.42 -2.32 9.99
CA CYS A 158 -6.80 -3.61 10.18
C CYS A 158 -7.66 -4.46 11.13
N ARG A 159 -8.06 -3.85 12.26
CA ARG A 159 -8.93 -4.47 13.28
C ARG A 159 -10.31 -4.83 12.74
N ALA A 160 -10.83 -4.03 11.79
CA ALA A 160 -12.09 -4.31 11.12
C ALA A 160 -12.01 -5.51 10.15
N GLU A 161 -10.83 -5.83 9.64
CA GLU A 161 -10.58 -6.96 8.74
C GLU A 161 -10.29 -8.27 9.51
N SER A 162 -9.91 -8.18 10.79
CA SER A 162 -9.60 -9.34 11.65
C SER A 162 -10.64 -10.45 11.60
N PRO A 163 -11.97 -10.20 11.69
CA PRO A 163 -12.96 -11.27 11.62
C PRO A 163 -12.94 -12.03 10.29
N ASN A 164 -12.62 -11.37 9.18
CA ASN A 164 -12.51 -11.99 7.87
C ASN A 164 -11.26 -12.88 7.79
N LEU A 165 -10.12 -12.41 8.33
CA LEU A 165 -8.89 -13.21 8.40
C LEU A 165 -9.07 -14.46 9.27
N VAL A 166 -9.70 -14.32 10.45
CA VAL A 166 -10.01 -15.47 11.32
C VAL A 166 -10.90 -16.48 10.60
N LYS A 167 -11.97 -16.02 9.94
CA LYS A 167 -12.85 -16.89 9.14
C LYS A 167 -12.09 -17.62 8.04
N ALA A 168 -11.25 -16.89 7.28
CA ALA A 168 -10.47 -17.48 6.19
C ALA A 168 -9.45 -18.51 6.73
N TYR A 169 -8.74 -18.18 7.81
CA TYR A 169 -7.77 -19.09 8.40
C TYR A 169 -8.43 -20.38 8.90
N GLU A 170 -9.54 -20.28 9.64
CA GLU A 170 -10.27 -21.47 10.11
C GLU A 170 -10.77 -22.34 8.95
N ARG A 171 -11.15 -21.75 7.82
CA ARG A 171 -11.61 -22.48 6.64
C ARG A 171 -10.49 -23.17 5.86
N PHE A 172 -9.30 -22.57 5.82
CA PHE A 172 -8.24 -22.98 4.88
C PHE A 172 -6.94 -23.48 5.53
N LYS A 173 -6.72 -23.32 6.84
CA LYS A 173 -5.46 -23.70 7.52
C LYS A 173 -5.02 -25.16 7.28
N ASP A 174 -5.97 -26.08 7.15
CA ASP A 174 -5.71 -27.51 6.88
C ASP A 174 -5.53 -27.83 5.39
N LYS A 175 -5.57 -26.81 4.51
CA LYS A 175 -5.45 -26.92 3.05
C LYS A 175 -4.14 -26.31 2.54
N ASN A 176 -3.04 -26.55 3.25
CA ASN A 176 -1.71 -26.02 2.89
C ASN A 176 -1.65 -24.47 2.83
N PHE A 177 -2.38 -23.81 3.74
CA PHE A 177 -2.45 -22.35 3.85
C PHE A 177 -1.96 -21.89 5.21
N GLU A 178 -1.30 -20.74 5.23
CA GLU A 178 -0.84 -20.06 6.44
C GLU A 178 -1.11 -18.55 6.34
N ILE A 179 -1.33 -17.91 7.48
CA ILE A 179 -1.27 -16.45 7.58
C ILE A 179 -0.05 -16.08 8.42
N VAL A 180 0.71 -15.07 8.00
CA VAL A 180 1.68 -14.41 8.86
C VAL A 180 1.36 -12.93 8.90
N SER A 181 1.10 -12.41 10.10
CA SER A 181 0.85 -10.99 10.27
C SER A 181 2.08 -10.28 10.83
N PHE A 182 2.59 -9.29 10.10
CA PHE A 182 3.68 -8.43 10.51
C PHE A 182 3.11 -7.15 11.15
N SER A 183 3.35 -6.95 12.45
CA SER A 183 2.87 -5.78 13.17
C SER A 183 3.85 -4.61 13.10
N LEU A 184 3.30 -3.42 12.86
CA LEU A 184 3.97 -2.13 12.97
C LEU A 184 3.79 -1.50 14.37
N ASP A 185 3.42 -2.26 15.40
CA ASP A 185 3.39 -1.76 16.77
C ASP A 185 4.81 -1.57 17.33
N LYS A 186 5.04 -0.44 18.02
CA LYS A 186 6.22 -0.26 18.89
C LYS A 186 6.05 -0.94 20.26
N SER A 187 4.82 -0.91 20.77
CA SER A 187 4.47 -1.40 22.11
C SER A 187 4.17 -2.89 22.04
N GLN A 188 5.00 -3.71 22.70
CA GLN A 188 4.79 -5.15 22.78
C GLN A 188 3.48 -5.51 23.48
N ASP A 189 3.08 -4.72 24.48
CA ASP A 189 1.87 -4.97 25.27
C ASP A 189 0.60 -4.65 24.48
N ASP A 190 0.56 -3.53 23.76
CA ASP A 190 -0.58 -3.18 22.90
C ASP A 190 -0.75 -4.19 21.77
N TRP A 191 0.36 -4.62 21.18
CA TRP A 191 0.37 -5.65 20.16
C TRP A 191 -0.19 -6.98 20.69
N ARG A 192 0.32 -7.47 21.82
CA ARG A 192 -0.16 -8.72 22.45
C ARG A 192 -1.63 -8.62 22.89
N ALA A 193 -2.05 -7.48 23.41
CA ALA A 193 -3.43 -7.24 23.79
C ALA A 193 -4.35 -7.31 22.56
N ALA A 194 -3.95 -6.69 21.44
CA ALA A 194 -4.70 -6.73 20.19
C ALA A 194 -4.77 -8.14 19.59
N ILE A 195 -3.66 -8.90 19.58
CA ILE A 195 -3.64 -10.31 19.15
C ILE A 195 -4.70 -11.12 19.90
N LYS A 196 -4.74 -10.98 21.23
CA LYS A 196 -5.69 -11.70 22.08
C LYS A 196 -7.13 -11.25 21.83
N GLN A 197 -7.36 -9.95 21.68
CA GLN A 197 -8.69 -9.40 21.45
C GLN A 197 -9.27 -9.83 20.10
N ASP A 198 -8.43 -9.86 19.06
CA ASP A 198 -8.82 -10.22 17.69
C ASP A 198 -8.81 -11.72 17.44
N LYS A 199 -8.32 -12.51 18.41
CA LYS A 199 -8.27 -13.97 18.38
C LYS A 199 -7.43 -14.52 17.23
N TYR A 200 -6.28 -13.90 16.98
CA TYR A 200 -5.34 -14.44 16.00
C TYR A 200 -4.66 -15.70 16.54
N THR A 201 -4.63 -16.73 15.69
CA THR A 201 -4.12 -18.07 16.03
C THR A 201 -3.00 -18.55 15.09
N TRP A 202 -2.49 -17.64 14.27
CA TRP A 202 -1.39 -17.85 13.33
C TRP A 202 -0.17 -17.02 13.77
N PRO A 203 1.03 -17.23 13.18
CA PRO A 203 2.22 -16.47 13.50
C PRO A 203 2.01 -14.95 13.43
N GLN A 204 2.23 -14.29 14.56
CA GLN A 204 2.25 -12.84 14.69
C GLN A 204 3.69 -12.42 14.90
N VAL A 205 4.24 -11.61 14.00
CA VAL A 205 5.65 -11.22 14.02
C VAL A 205 5.85 -9.71 14.01
N SER A 206 6.93 -9.23 14.60
CA SER A 206 7.32 -7.83 14.54
C SER A 206 8.81 -7.68 14.87
N ASP A 207 9.44 -6.63 14.35
CA ASP A 207 10.75 -6.15 14.80
C ASP A 207 10.64 -4.89 15.68
N GLN A 208 9.42 -4.42 15.98
CA GLN A 208 9.09 -3.21 16.74
C GLN A 208 9.67 -1.91 16.16
N LYS A 209 9.97 -1.89 14.85
CA LYS A 209 10.55 -0.72 14.17
C LYS A 209 9.53 0.10 13.37
N GLU A 210 8.24 -0.22 13.42
CA GLU A 210 7.21 0.49 12.63
C GLU A 210 7.62 0.57 11.14
N PHE A 211 7.37 1.71 10.51
CA PHE A 211 7.80 2.09 9.16
C PHE A 211 9.33 2.14 8.96
N GLN A 212 10.13 2.03 10.03
CA GLN A 212 11.59 1.94 9.89
C GLN A 212 12.10 0.52 9.66
N SER A 213 11.24 -0.49 9.82
CA SER A 213 11.58 -1.89 9.57
C SER A 213 12.07 -2.12 8.15
N VAL A 214 13.09 -2.98 8.01
CA VAL A 214 13.57 -3.44 6.70
C VAL A 214 12.49 -4.23 5.98
N ALA A 215 11.69 -5.04 6.69
CA ALA A 215 10.58 -5.79 6.11
C ALA A 215 9.46 -4.84 5.61
N VAL A 216 9.08 -3.85 6.40
CA VAL A 216 8.04 -2.88 6.00
C VAL A 216 8.49 -2.08 4.77
N LYS A 217 9.77 -1.68 4.70
CA LYS A 217 10.35 -0.98 3.55
C LYS A 217 10.48 -1.86 2.32
N SER A 218 10.91 -3.12 2.46
CA SER A 218 11.08 -4.02 1.32
C SER A 218 9.76 -4.37 0.64
N TYR A 219 8.65 -4.34 1.39
CA TYR A 219 7.29 -4.50 0.87
C TYR A 219 6.61 -3.17 0.49
N MET A 220 7.34 -2.03 0.52
CA MET A 220 6.81 -0.68 0.23
C MET A 220 5.54 -0.35 1.00
N VAL A 221 5.45 -0.80 2.25
CA VAL A 221 4.30 -0.56 3.13
C VAL A 221 4.42 0.85 3.70
N VAL A 222 3.81 1.81 3.01
CA VAL A 222 3.73 3.22 3.43
C VAL A 222 2.47 3.53 4.25
N VAL A 223 1.52 2.60 4.24
CA VAL A 223 0.27 2.66 5.00
C VAL A 223 -0.15 1.24 5.33
N VAL A 224 -0.84 1.04 6.45
CA VAL A 224 -1.50 -0.22 6.79
C VAL A 224 -3.01 -0.03 6.76
N PRO A 225 -3.78 -1.08 6.45
CA PRO A 225 -3.35 -2.46 6.20
C PRO A 225 -2.82 -2.68 4.79
N ARG A 226 -1.94 -3.67 4.61
CA ARG A 226 -1.45 -4.19 3.30
C ARG A 226 -1.34 -5.69 3.36
N SER A 227 -1.66 -6.40 2.28
CA SER A 227 -1.51 -7.86 2.25
C SER A 227 -0.91 -8.37 0.95
N PHE A 228 -0.20 -9.50 1.03
CA PHE A 228 0.43 -10.18 -0.10
C PHE A 228 0.11 -11.67 0.00
N LEU A 229 -0.61 -12.20 -0.97
CA LEU A 229 -0.87 -13.63 -1.07
C LEU A 229 0.27 -14.27 -1.87
N LEU A 230 0.96 -15.22 -1.27
CA LEU A 230 2.12 -15.91 -1.82
C LEU A 230 1.75 -17.33 -2.23
N GLY A 231 2.37 -17.80 -3.31
CA GLY A 231 2.32 -19.21 -3.71
C GLY A 231 3.37 -20.06 -2.99
N PRO A 232 3.28 -21.40 -3.13
CA PRO A 232 4.25 -22.35 -2.57
C PRO A 232 5.71 -22.10 -2.98
N ASP A 233 5.95 -21.49 -4.14
CA ASP A 233 7.28 -21.11 -4.65
C ASP A 233 7.79 -19.78 -4.08
N GLY A 234 7.02 -19.13 -3.20
CA GLY A 234 7.33 -17.84 -2.59
C GLY A 234 7.05 -16.64 -3.50
N LYS A 235 6.39 -16.83 -4.65
CA LYS A 235 5.99 -15.72 -5.52
C LYS A 235 4.70 -15.07 -5.05
N ILE A 236 4.62 -13.75 -5.22
CA ILE A 236 3.40 -12.98 -4.99
C ILE A 236 2.38 -13.38 -6.07
N LEU A 237 1.19 -13.79 -5.66
CA LEU A 237 0.06 -14.13 -6.53
C LEU A 237 -0.92 -12.97 -6.63
N ALA A 238 -1.13 -12.26 -5.53
CA ALA A 238 -2.03 -11.12 -5.44
C ALA A 238 -1.64 -10.21 -4.26
N THR A 239 -2.12 -8.97 -4.29
CA THR A 239 -1.94 -8.01 -3.21
C THR A 239 -3.28 -7.46 -2.76
N ASP A 240 -3.36 -7.03 -1.50
CA ASP A 240 -4.49 -6.30 -0.90
C ASP A 240 -5.84 -7.00 -0.97
N LEU A 241 -5.82 -8.34 -1.01
CA LEU A 241 -7.02 -9.15 -0.88
C LEU A 241 -7.56 -9.05 0.55
N ARG A 242 -8.88 -8.87 0.66
CA ARG A 242 -9.64 -8.70 1.90
C ARG A 242 -11.05 -9.27 1.74
N GLY A 243 -11.69 -9.61 2.86
CA GLY A 243 -13.08 -10.06 2.90
C GLY A 243 -13.40 -11.12 1.85
N ASP A 244 -14.50 -10.92 1.13
CA ASP A 244 -14.97 -11.85 0.09
C ASP A 244 -13.98 -12.03 -1.07
N ALA A 245 -13.15 -11.03 -1.37
CA ALA A 245 -12.15 -11.15 -2.44
C ALA A 245 -11.02 -12.12 -2.04
N LEU A 246 -10.60 -12.08 -0.77
CA LEU A 246 -9.63 -13.04 -0.23
C LEU A 246 -10.22 -14.45 -0.23
N ASP A 247 -11.42 -14.62 0.33
CA ASP A 247 -12.07 -15.93 0.46
C ASP A 247 -12.27 -16.62 -0.91
N LYS A 248 -12.76 -15.88 -1.91
CA LYS A 248 -12.92 -16.39 -3.29
C LYS A 248 -11.58 -16.77 -3.93
N GLN A 249 -10.53 -15.98 -3.71
CA GLN A 249 -9.21 -16.30 -4.26
C GLN A 249 -8.63 -17.56 -3.60
N LEU A 250 -8.77 -17.71 -2.28
CA LEU A 250 -8.32 -18.90 -1.55
C LEU A 250 -9.11 -20.14 -2.00
N GLU A 251 -10.43 -20.04 -2.13
CA GLU A 251 -11.27 -21.13 -2.64
C GLU A 251 -10.87 -21.58 -4.06
N LYS A 252 -10.43 -20.64 -4.90
CA LYS A 252 -9.94 -20.92 -6.25
C LYS A 252 -8.58 -21.63 -6.27
N ILE A 253 -7.69 -21.38 -5.32
CA ILE A 253 -6.32 -21.95 -5.36
C ILE A 253 -6.13 -23.14 -4.41
N LEU A 254 -7.02 -23.32 -3.43
CA LEU A 254 -6.96 -24.34 -2.38
C LEU A 254 -8.14 -25.33 -2.43
N HIS A 255 -8.77 -25.48 -3.61
CA HIS A 255 -9.95 -26.33 -3.87
C HIS A 255 -10.16 -27.47 -2.88
#